data_AF-A0A3C1UDS6-F1
#
_entry.id   AF-A0A3C1UDS6-F1
#
_cell.length_a   1.000
_cell.length_b   1.000
_cell.length_c   1.000
_cell.angle_alpha   90.00
_cell.angle_beta   90.00
_cell.angle_gamma   90.00
#
_symmetry.space_group_name_H-M   'P 1'
#
loop_
_entity.id
_entity.type
_entity.pdbx_description
1 polymer ?
#
loop_
_entity_poly.entity_id
_entity_poly.type
_entity_poly.pdbx_seq_one_letter_code
_entity_poly.pdbx_strand_id
1 'polypeptide(L)'
;PFAIYRGYDGGGTAEGSEELAGIVASNLADCEATSWSRGGLTHGDWSFYRNRSGLGVFRWNKLPGILVENCFHDYQIERERLLNKDYCGLLATINSRSLDKFFNRPAQQFGMVAGIVRYDYPRKGKRLTSFGKDAYQPLNGVPVELCDLEGNPIQTYQIDNYNNGFYCFTRVRPGRYLVAIDGVEDYELEVKADKTTYYNVTVVTQPDAVECEEEITVVHSETTESDESAIANGETGQ
;
A
#
# COMPACT_ATOMS: atom_id res chain seq x y z
N PRO A 1 -7.96 7.31 -5.30
CA PRO A 1 -8.86 7.27 -4.12
C PRO A 1 -10.25 7.86 -4.42
N PHE A 2 -11.25 7.46 -3.64
CA PHE A 2 -12.65 7.85 -3.83
C PHE A 2 -13.26 8.28 -2.50
N ALA A 3 -13.97 9.41 -2.46
CA ALA A 3 -14.74 9.82 -1.29
C ALA A 3 -16.20 10.14 -1.69
N ILE A 4 -17.15 9.50 -1.02
CA ILE A 4 -18.58 9.66 -1.28
C ILE A 4 -19.21 10.42 -0.11
N TYR A 5 -20.13 11.33 -0.38
CA TYR A 5 -20.99 11.98 0.61
C TYR A 5 -22.47 11.77 0.30
N ARG A 6 -23.36 12.06 1.24
CA ARG A 6 -24.80 11.95 1.02
C ARG A 6 -25.32 13.13 0.18
N GLY A 7 -25.96 12.87 -0.95
CA GLY A 7 -26.57 13.93 -1.79
C GLY A 7 -26.31 13.76 -3.28
N TYR A 8 -26.63 14.80 -4.05
CA TYR A 8 -26.19 14.93 -5.44
C TYR A 8 -24.79 15.55 -5.49
N ASP A 9 -24.06 15.35 -6.57
CA ASP A 9 -22.84 16.09 -6.88
C ASP A 9 -23.13 17.61 -6.83
N GLY A 10 -22.34 18.38 -6.08
CA GLY A 10 -22.55 19.81 -5.82
C GLY A 10 -23.73 20.13 -4.89
N GLY A 11 -24.29 19.11 -4.22
CA GLY A 11 -25.53 19.22 -3.46
C GLY A 11 -25.60 18.24 -2.28
N GLY A 12 -24.57 18.25 -1.44
CA GLY A 12 -24.52 17.44 -0.21
C GLY A 12 -25.66 17.78 0.76
N THR A 13 -26.28 16.77 1.38
CA THR A 13 -27.42 17.00 2.28
C THR A 13 -27.03 17.55 3.64
N ALA A 14 -25.82 17.23 4.11
CA ALA A 14 -25.24 17.79 5.32
C ALA A 14 -24.10 18.74 4.91
N GLU A 15 -24.17 19.97 5.39
CA GLU A 15 -23.18 21.01 5.15
C GLU A 15 -21.77 20.52 5.48
N GLY A 16 -20.77 20.90 4.68
CA GLY A 16 -19.38 20.49 4.85
C GLY A 16 -19.04 19.07 4.38
N SER A 17 -20.00 18.20 4.05
CA SER A 17 -19.69 16.82 3.61
C SER A 17 -18.92 16.78 2.28
N GLU A 18 -19.27 17.65 1.33
CA GLU A 18 -18.59 17.75 0.05
C GLU A 18 -17.18 18.33 0.20
N GLU A 19 -17.02 19.37 1.01
CA GLU A 19 -15.72 19.95 1.34
C GLU A 19 -14.81 18.90 1.99
N LEU A 20 -15.31 18.19 3.01
CA LEU A 20 -14.59 17.13 3.68
C LEU A 20 -14.18 16.01 2.71
N ALA A 21 -15.09 15.58 1.82
CA ALA A 21 -14.79 14.60 0.78
C ALA A 21 -13.67 15.09 -0.16
N GLY A 22 -13.73 16.37 -0.58
CA GLY A 22 -12.71 17.01 -1.41
C GLY A 22 -11.34 17.04 -0.76
N ILE A 23 -11.27 17.42 0.52
CA ILE A 23 -10.02 17.45 1.28
C ILE A 23 -9.40 16.05 1.37
N VAL A 24 -10.19 15.04 1.75
CA VAL A 24 -9.70 13.67 1.91
C VAL A 24 -9.27 13.07 0.56
N ALA A 25 -10.08 13.22 -0.49
CA ALA A 25 -9.78 12.69 -1.81
C ALA A 25 -8.51 13.33 -2.40
N SER A 26 -8.32 14.64 -2.23
CA SER A 26 -7.10 15.34 -2.65
C SER A 26 -5.88 14.84 -1.90
N ASN A 27 -5.94 14.82 -0.57
CA ASN A 27 -4.78 14.43 0.25
C ASN A 27 -4.38 12.96 0.03
N LEU A 28 -5.34 12.07 -0.20
CA LEU A 28 -5.03 10.68 -0.58
C LEU A 28 -4.40 10.60 -1.97
N ALA A 29 -4.89 11.39 -2.94
CA ALA A 29 -4.35 11.37 -4.30
C ALA A 29 -2.89 11.86 -4.37
N ASP A 30 -2.48 12.69 -3.42
CA ASP A 30 -1.09 13.14 -3.26
C ASP A 30 -0.17 12.06 -2.64
N CYS A 31 -0.70 10.90 -2.24
CA CYS A 31 0.12 9.80 -1.72
C CYS A 31 0.94 9.16 -2.85
N GLU A 32 2.26 9.33 -2.80
CA GLU A 32 3.18 8.74 -3.78
C GLU A 32 3.65 7.32 -3.40
N ALA A 33 3.22 6.79 -2.25
CA ALA A 33 3.49 5.40 -1.86
C ALA A 33 2.47 4.40 -2.46
N THR A 34 1.82 4.78 -3.55
CA THR A 34 0.94 3.93 -4.36
C THR A 34 0.88 4.49 -5.79
N SER A 35 0.32 3.71 -6.71
CA SER A 35 0.10 4.12 -8.10
C SER A 35 -1.39 4.34 -8.35
N TRP A 36 -1.78 5.59 -8.52
CA TRP A 36 -3.17 5.95 -8.85
C TRP A 36 -3.45 5.83 -10.34
N SER A 37 -4.57 5.19 -10.70
CA SER A 37 -5.04 5.16 -12.10
C SER A 37 -5.73 6.47 -12.51
N ARG A 38 -6.17 7.29 -11.53
CA ARG A 38 -6.85 8.58 -11.68
C ARG A 38 -6.59 9.45 -10.44
N GLY A 39 -6.78 10.76 -10.56
CA GLY A 39 -6.76 11.67 -9.40
C GLY A 39 -7.84 11.38 -8.36
N GLY A 40 -7.84 12.15 -7.27
CA GLY A 40 -8.87 12.07 -6.23
C GLY A 40 -10.25 12.36 -6.79
N LEU A 41 -11.21 11.48 -6.50
CA LEU A 41 -12.58 11.59 -7.00
C LEU A 41 -13.56 11.77 -5.84
N THR A 42 -14.55 12.62 -6.05
CA THR A 42 -15.63 12.87 -5.08
C THR A 42 -16.99 12.78 -5.76
N HIS A 43 -17.97 12.20 -5.08
CA HIS A 43 -19.35 12.14 -5.56
C HIS A 43 -20.36 12.20 -4.42
N GLY A 44 -21.52 12.77 -4.72
CA GLY A 44 -22.74 12.52 -3.97
C GLY A 44 -23.27 11.12 -4.27
N ASP A 45 -23.67 10.37 -3.24
CA ASP A 45 -24.16 9.00 -3.38
C ASP A 45 -25.41 8.89 -4.28
N TRP A 46 -26.24 9.94 -4.36
CA TRP A 46 -27.39 9.97 -5.26
C TRP A 46 -26.99 10.10 -6.72
N SER A 47 -25.98 10.91 -7.00
CA SER A 47 -25.40 11.03 -8.35
C SER A 47 -24.71 9.75 -8.75
N PHE A 48 -23.90 9.17 -7.85
CA PHE A 48 -23.15 7.95 -8.11
C PHE A 48 -24.07 6.76 -8.41
N TYR A 49 -25.08 6.51 -7.57
CA TYR A 49 -26.01 5.40 -7.74
C TYR A 49 -27.23 5.72 -8.64
N ARG A 50 -27.31 6.96 -9.15
CA ARG A 50 -28.41 7.46 -10.00
C ARG A 50 -29.80 7.25 -9.38
N ASN A 51 -29.92 7.36 -8.06
CA ASN A 51 -31.16 7.19 -7.32
C ASN A 51 -31.11 7.92 -5.97
N ARG A 52 -32.26 8.07 -5.28
CA ARG A 52 -32.32 8.74 -3.96
C ARG A 52 -32.20 7.82 -2.75
N SER A 53 -32.16 6.50 -2.95
CA SER A 53 -31.90 5.53 -1.88
C SER A 53 -30.49 5.70 -1.36
N GLY A 54 -29.51 5.80 -2.26
CA GLY A 54 -28.08 5.96 -1.97
C GLY A 54 -27.55 4.95 -0.94
N LEU A 55 -26.49 5.32 -0.22
CA LEU A 55 -25.84 4.45 0.76
C LEU A 55 -26.58 4.44 2.09
N GLY A 56 -26.86 3.24 2.60
CA GLY A 56 -27.55 3.06 3.88
C GLY A 56 -26.82 3.68 5.06
N VAL A 57 -25.48 3.68 5.05
CA VAL A 57 -24.63 4.22 6.12
C VAL A 57 -24.84 5.73 6.37
N PHE A 58 -25.31 6.46 5.37
CA PHE A 58 -25.59 7.89 5.49
C PHE A 58 -27.01 8.22 5.93
N ARG A 59 -27.89 7.22 6.03
CA ARG A 59 -29.28 7.48 6.42
C ARG A 59 -29.31 8.07 7.82
N TRP A 60 -30.00 9.19 7.95
CA TRP A 60 -30.18 9.92 9.21
C TRP A 60 -28.92 10.57 9.78
N ASN A 61 -27.78 10.50 9.08
CA ASN A 61 -26.62 11.31 9.46
C ASN A 61 -26.93 12.79 9.20
N LYS A 62 -26.87 13.61 10.25
CA LYS A 62 -27.13 15.05 10.20
C LYS A 62 -25.85 15.90 10.26
N LEU A 63 -24.69 15.25 10.42
CA LEU A 63 -23.38 15.89 10.52
C LEU A 63 -22.60 15.68 9.21
N PRO A 64 -21.55 16.48 8.94
CA PRO A 64 -20.64 16.22 7.83
C PRO A 64 -20.19 14.76 7.85
N GLY A 65 -20.40 14.03 6.75
CA GLY A 65 -20.15 12.60 6.71
C GLY A 65 -19.75 12.12 5.34
N ILE A 66 -18.72 11.28 5.32
CA ILE A 66 -18.15 10.71 4.10
C ILE A 66 -17.91 9.21 4.28
N LEU A 67 -17.83 8.51 3.17
CA LEU A 67 -17.30 7.17 3.04
C LEU A 67 -16.08 7.27 2.13
N VAL A 68 -14.95 6.71 2.57
CA VAL A 68 -13.68 6.81 1.86
C VAL A 68 -13.27 5.43 1.38
N GLU A 69 -13.17 5.26 0.07
CA GLU A 69 -12.47 4.14 -0.54
C GLU A 69 -11.02 4.56 -0.72
N ASN A 70 -10.17 4.20 0.25
CA ASN A 70 -8.75 4.51 0.21
C ASN A 70 -8.08 3.87 -1.00
N CYS A 71 -8.48 2.64 -1.36
CA CYS A 71 -7.80 1.83 -2.35
C CYS A 71 -8.72 0.74 -2.92
N PHE A 72 -8.24 -0.01 -3.91
CA PHE A 72 -8.95 -1.13 -4.53
C PHE A 72 -8.33 -2.46 -4.11
N HIS A 73 -9.11 -3.32 -3.44
CA HIS A 73 -8.62 -4.60 -2.91
C HIS A 73 -8.41 -5.69 -3.98
N ASP A 74 -9.05 -5.54 -5.14
CA ASP A 74 -8.88 -6.41 -6.31
C ASP A 74 -7.62 -6.05 -7.13
N TYR A 75 -6.99 -4.91 -6.84
CA TYR A 75 -5.67 -4.60 -7.33
C TYR A 75 -4.60 -5.29 -6.47
N GLN A 76 -4.10 -6.44 -6.96
CA GLN A 76 -3.13 -7.31 -6.27
C GLN A 76 -1.99 -6.56 -5.58
N ILE A 77 -1.37 -5.59 -6.27
CA ILE A 77 -0.19 -4.87 -5.79
C ILE A 77 -0.54 -3.96 -4.60
N GLU A 78 -1.73 -3.37 -4.63
CA GLU A 78 -2.23 -2.59 -3.51
C GLU A 78 -2.62 -3.47 -2.33
N ARG A 79 -3.16 -4.68 -2.58
CA ARG A 79 -3.39 -5.67 -1.52
C ARG A 79 -2.10 -6.04 -0.79
N GLU A 80 -0.99 -6.21 -1.52
CA GLU A 80 0.33 -6.49 -0.94
C GLU A 80 0.81 -5.36 0.00
N ARG A 81 0.52 -4.09 -0.35
CA ARG A 81 0.77 -2.94 0.53
C ARG A 81 -0.14 -2.95 1.75
N LEU A 82 -1.41 -3.30 1.61
CA LEU A 82 -2.36 -3.36 2.73
C LEU A 82 -2.01 -4.41 3.79
N LEU A 83 -1.17 -5.40 3.46
CA LEU A 83 -0.63 -6.33 4.46
C LEU A 83 0.39 -5.65 5.39
N ASN A 84 1.01 -4.56 4.95
CA ASN A 84 1.93 -3.76 5.76
C ASN A 84 1.13 -2.83 6.70
N LYS A 85 1.29 -3.04 8.01
CA LYS A 85 0.61 -2.24 9.04
C LYS A 85 1.02 -0.77 9.02
N ASP A 86 2.25 -0.46 8.63
CA ASP A 86 2.78 0.90 8.62
C ASP A 86 2.31 1.65 7.38
N TYR A 87 2.09 0.95 6.26
CA TYR A 87 1.36 1.49 5.10
C TYR A 87 -0.09 1.84 5.48
N CYS A 88 -0.78 0.95 6.20
CA CYS A 88 -2.09 1.26 6.77
C CYS A 88 -2.02 2.48 7.71
N GLY A 89 -0.95 2.59 8.50
CA GLY A 89 -0.68 3.74 9.37
C GLY A 89 -0.44 5.05 8.61
N LEU A 90 0.23 5.00 7.46
CA LEU A 90 0.40 6.14 6.56
C LEU A 90 -0.96 6.62 6.03
N LEU A 91 -1.79 5.70 5.50
CA LEU A 91 -3.14 6.04 5.02
C LEU A 91 -4.01 6.61 6.15
N ALA A 92 -3.94 6.03 7.35
CA ALA A 92 -4.64 6.55 8.53
C ALA A 92 -4.16 7.97 8.90
N THR A 93 -2.86 8.24 8.80
CA THR A 93 -2.30 9.58 9.06
C THR A 93 -2.78 10.61 8.04
N ILE A 94 -2.82 10.24 6.76
CA ILE A 94 -3.36 11.12 5.70
C ILE A 94 -4.83 11.46 5.96
N ASN A 95 -5.64 10.47 6.34
CA ASN A 95 -7.04 10.69 6.73
C ASN A 95 -7.16 11.58 7.97
N SER A 96 -6.33 11.35 9.00
CA SER A 96 -6.32 12.18 10.21
C SER A 96 -6.01 13.65 9.90
N ARG A 97 -4.97 13.91 9.09
CA ARG A 97 -4.60 15.28 8.67
C ARG A 97 -5.71 15.96 7.86
N SER A 98 -6.45 15.18 7.08
CA SER A 98 -7.60 15.67 6.32
C SER A 98 -8.73 16.13 7.25
N LEU A 99 -9.00 15.38 8.32
CA LEU A 99 -9.94 15.78 9.36
C LEU A 99 -9.45 16.99 10.15
N ASP A 100 -8.17 17.02 10.51
CA ASP A 100 -7.57 18.18 11.20
C ASP A 100 -7.73 19.45 10.35
N LYS A 101 -7.49 19.38 9.04
CA LYS A 101 -7.70 20.49 8.11
C LYS A 101 -9.18 20.93 8.06
N PHE A 102 -10.11 19.99 7.93
CA PHE A 102 -11.55 20.30 7.88
C PHE A 102 -12.05 20.97 9.16
N PHE A 103 -11.62 20.48 10.32
CA PHE A 103 -12.01 21.03 11.63
C PHE A 103 -11.13 22.21 12.09
N ASN A 104 -10.21 22.69 11.25
CA ASN A 104 -9.25 23.74 11.57
C ASN A 104 -8.49 23.46 12.89
N ARG A 105 -8.05 22.21 13.07
CA ARG A 105 -7.28 21.76 14.23
C ARG A 105 -5.80 22.07 14.01
N PRO A 106 -5.01 22.29 15.09
CA PRO A 106 -3.59 22.55 14.97
C PRO A 106 -2.87 21.46 14.18
N ALA A 107 -2.00 21.88 13.25
CA ALA A 107 -1.17 20.98 12.45
C ALA A 107 -0.22 20.15 13.32
N GLN A 108 0.11 18.94 12.86
CA GLN A 108 1.05 18.08 13.57
C GLN A 108 2.47 18.68 13.58
N GLN A 109 3.19 18.54 14.69
CA GLN A 109 4.55 19.11 14.83
C GLN A 109 5.63 18.29 14.12
N PHE A 110 5.31 17.07 13.69
CA PHE A 110 6.23 16.14 13.06
C PHE A 110 5.79 15.80 11.63
N GLY A 111 6.76 15.47 10.80
CA GLY A 111 6.56 14.91 9.47
C GLY A 111 6.68 13.39 9.45
N MET A 112 6.51 12.84 8.25
CA MET A 112 6.82 11.46 7.90
C MET A 112 7.75 11.45 6.69
N VAL A 113 8.57 10.40 6.58
CA VAL A 113 9.27 10.03 5.35
C VAL A 113 8.75 8.67 4.94
N ALA A 114 8.36 8.48 3.68
CA ALA A 114 7.88 7.19 3.21
C ALA A 114 8.26 6.96 1.75
N GLY A 115 8.23 5.70 1.32
CA GLY A 115 8.49 5.39 -0.07
C GLY A 115 8.39 3.92 -0.38
N ILE A 116 8.65 3.61 -1.65
CA ILE A 116 8.74 2.26 -2.17
C ILE A 116 10.11 2.07 -2.80
N VAL A 117 10.80 1.01 -2.41
CA VAL A 117 12.03 0.52 -3.04
C VAL A 117 11.70 -0.63 -3.98
N ARG A 118 12.17 -0.54 -5.22
CA ARG A 118 11.95 -1.55 -6.26
C ARG A 118 13.21 -1.76 -7.08
N TYR A 119 13.36 -2.91 -7.69
CA TYR A 119 14.34 -3.14 -8.75
C TYR A 119 13.88 -2.50 -10.07
N ASP A 120 14.74 -2.48 -11.07
CA ASP A 120 14.47 -1.97 -12.42
C ASP A 120 13.98 -3.03 -13.41
N TYR A 121 13.83 -4.28 -12.97
CA TYR A 121 13.27 -5.36 -13.78
C TYR A 121 11.77 -5.62 -13.48
N PRO A 122 11.02 -6.21 -14.43
CA PRO A 122 9.60 -6.49 -14.27
C PRO A 122 9.29 -7.41 -13.09
N ARG A 123 8.10 -7.25 -12.48
CA ARG A 123 7.66 -8.17 -11.40
C ARG A 123 7.76 -9.64 -11.82
N LYS A 124 8.31 -10.47 -10.95
CA LYS A 124 8.35 -11.93 -11.13
C LYS A 124 6.98 -12.54 -10.81
N GLY A 125 6.68 -13.67 -11.43
CA GLY A 125 5.44 -14.44 -11.20
C GLY A 125 4.33 -14.15 -12.21
N LYS A 126 3.08 -14.36 -11.79
CA LYS A 126 1.90 -14.25 -12.67
C LYS A 126 1.79 -12.86 -13.28
N ARG A 127 1.39 -12.76 -14.55
CA ARG A 127 1.11 -11.46 -15.21
C ARG A 127 0.03 -10.71 -14.42
N LEU A 128 0.42 -9.58 -13.82
CA LEU A 128 -0.47 -8.67 -13.11
C LEU A 128 -0.76 -7.44 -13.97
N THR A 129 -1.99 -6.97 -13.95
CA THR A 129 -2.28 -5.59 -14.35
C THR A 129 -1.56 -4.68 -13.38
N SER A 130 -0.77 -3.73 -13.87
CA SER A 130 -0.02 -2.77 -13.06
C SER A 130 -0.12 -1.38 -13.66
N PHE A 131 0.07 -0.36 -12.83
CA PHE A 131 0.06 1.04 -13.24
C PHE A 131 1.40 1.69 -12.91
N GLY A 132 1.95 2.47 -13.85
CA GLY A 132 3.17 3.23 -13.63
C GLY A 132 4.34 2.36 -13.13
N LYS A 133 4.92 2.75 -11.99
CA LYS A 133 6.08 2.09 -11.39
C LYS A 133 5.75 0.78 -10.67
N ASP A 134 4.46 0.44 -10.53
CA ASP A 134 4.05 -0.86 -9.97
C ASP A 134 4.36 -2.03 -10.91
N ALA A 135 4.79 -1.76 -12.16
CA ALA A 135 5.25 -2.79 -13.09
C ALA A 135 6.59 -3.44 -12.70
N TYR A 136 7.35 -2.80 -11.80
CA TYR A 136 8.69 -3.25 -11.39
C TYR A 136 8.66 -4.04 -10.08
N GLN A 137 9.60 -4.97 -9.94
CA GLN A 137 9.70 -5.88 -8.78
C GLN A 137 10.02 -5.10 -7.49
N PRO A 138 9.16 -5.09 -6.47
CA PRO A 138 9.50 -4.50 -5.18
C PRO A 138 10.61 -5.29 -4.50
N LEU A 139 11.44 -4.56 -3.77
CA LEU A 139 12.50 -5.13 -2.97
C LEU A 139 11.94 -5.57 -1.61
N ASN A 140 12.42 -6.68 -1.06
CA ASN A 140 11.97 -7.23 0.23
C ASN A 140 13.18 -7.42 1.15
N GLY A 141 12.96 -7.32 2.47
CA GLY A 141 13.94 -7.77 3.46
C GLY A 141 15.22 -6.92 3.60
N VAL A 142 15.31 -5.75 2.97
CA VAL A 142 16.47 -4.84 3.10
C VAL A 142 16.14 -3.70 4.07
N PRO A 143 17.10 -3.28 4.92
CA PRO A 143 16.93 -2.11 5.77
C PRO A 143 17.01 -0.81 4.96
N VAL A 144 16.23 0.18 5.38
CA VAL A 144 16.34 1.58 4.95
C VAL A 144 16.66 2.40 6.19
N GLU A 145 17.62 3.31 6.09
CA GLU A 145 18.03 4.16 7.20
C GLU A 145 17.69 5.63 6.91
N LEU A 146 17.15 6.30 7.92
CA LEU A 146 17.04 7.75 7.96
C LEU A 146 18.19 8.27 8.82
N CYS A 147 19.11 9.00 8.19
CA CYS A 147 20.32 9.50 8.82
C CYS A 147 20.30 11.02 8.98
N ASP A 148 21.11 11.53 9.91
CA ASP A 148 21.47 12.96 9.89
C ASP A 148 22.38 13.28 8.69
N LEU A 149 22.75 14.56 8.54
CA LEU A 149 23.63 15.00 7.45
C LEU A 149 25.09 14.55 7.60
N GLU A 150 25.47 13.98 8.75
CA GLU A 150 26.79 13.39 9.00
C GLU A 150 26.82 11.89 8.66
N GLY A 151 25.66 11.32 8.26
CA GLY A 151 25.52 9.91 7.92
C GLY A 151 25.23 9.02 9.12
N ASN A 152 24.94 9.56 10.31
CA ASN A 152 24.60 8.76 11.48
C ASN A 152 23.12 8.32 11.44
N PRO A 153 22.81 7.02 11.58
CA PRO A 153 21.42 6.54 11.59
C PRO A 153 20.62 7.09 12.78
N ILE A 154 19.44 7.64 12.49
CA ILE A 154 18.46 8.14 13.47
C ILE A 154 17.32 7.15 13.65
N GLN A 155 16.84 6.59 12.54
CA GLN A 155 15.83 5.53 12.51
C GLN A 155 16.18 4.53 11.42
N THR A 156 15.89 3.25 11.66
CA THR A 156 16.04 2.18 10.67
C THR A 156 14.67 1.51 10.48
N TYR A 157 14.28 1.32 9.22
CA TYR A 157 13.07 0.61 8.84
C TYR A 157 13.44 -0.68 8.11
N GLN A 158 12.90 -1.80 8.56
CA GLN A 158 13.09 -3.10 7.91
C GLN A 158 11.95 -3.33 6.91
N ILE A 159 12.24 -3.33 5.61
CA ILE A 159 11.24 -3.67 4.59
C ILE A 159 10.76 -5.11 4.82
N ASP A 160 9.45 -5.31 4.81
CA ASP A 160 8.82 -6.61 5.00
C ASP A 160 9.01 -7.56 3.79
N ASN A 161 8.42 -8.75 3.88
CA ASN A 161 8.47 -9.76 2.83
C ASN A 161 7.11 -9.94 2.12
N TYR A 162 6.23 -8.95 2.17
CA TYR A 162 4.90 -9.00 1.55
C TYR A 162 4.89 -8.51 0.09
N ASN A 163 6.06 -8.34 -0.53
CA ASN A 163 6.18 -7.97 -1.96
C ASN A 163 5.67 -6.55 -2.27
N ASN A 164 5.88 -5.60 -1.35
CA ASN A 164 5.40 -4.22 -1.48
C ASN A 164 6.52 -3.16 -1.55
N GLY A 165 7.74 -3.47 -1.06
CA GLY A 165 8.87 -2.55 -1.04
C GLY A 165 8.70 -1.30 -0.18
N PHE A 166 7.65 -1.25 0.64
CA PHE A 166 7.27 -0.06 1.40
C PHE A 166 8.17 0.12 2.62
N TYR A 167 8.51 1.39 2.88
CA TYR A 167 9.12 1.81 4.13
C TYR A 167 8.51 3.13 4.61
N CYS A 168 8.55 3.36 5.93
CA CYS A 168 8.23 4.68 6.47
C CYS A 168 8.92 4.99 7.81
N PHE A 169 9.26 6.25 7.99
CA PHE A 169 9.71 6.84 9.24
C PHE A 169 8.64 7.80 9.74
N THR A 170 8.19 7.59 10.97
CA THR A 170 7.14 8.41 11.58
C THR A 170 7.73 9.35 12.63
N ARG A 171 6.99 10.41 12.96
CA ARG A 171 7.36 11.37 14.02
C ARG A 171 8.75 11.99 13.80
N VAL A 172 9.09 12.27 12.55
CA VAL A 172 10.38 12.89 12.19
C VAL A 172 10.27 14.40 12.39
N ARG A 173 11.27 15.01 13.05
CA ARG A 173 11.27 16.47 13.24
C ARG A 173 11.47 17.16 11.88
N PRO A 174 10.92 18.37 11.67
CA PRO A 174 11.24 19.13 10.48
C PRO A 174 12.74 19.41 10.38
N GLY A 175 13.33 19.23 9.21
CA GLY A 175 14.77 19.33 9.00
C GLY A 175 15.23 18.63 7.73
N ARG A 176 16.53 18.65 7.49
CA ARG A 176 17.17 17.92 6.38
C ARG A 176 17.76 16.61 6.89
N TYR A 177 17.61 15.57 6.07
CA TYR A 177 18.02 14.20 6.40
C TYR A 177 18.54 13.50 5.15
N LEU A 178 19.30 12.42 5.36
CA LEU A 178 19.66 11.47 4.31
C LEU A 178 18.79 10.22 4.44
N VAL A 179 18.40 9.63 3.32
CA VAL A 179 17.87 8.27 3.25
C VAL A 179 18.92 7.39 2.61
N ALA A 180 19.39 6.40 3.36
CA ALA A 180 20.41 5.45 2.95
C ALA A 180 19.78 4.07 2.73
N ILE A 181 20.15 3.43 1.61
CA ILE A 181 19.76 2.08 1.23
C ILE A 181 21.01 1.42 0.66
N ASP A 182 21.33 0.21 1.09
CA ASP A 182 22.52 -0.50 0.62
C ASP A 182 22.54 -0.61 -0.92
N GLY A 183 23.69 -0.31 -1.53
CA GLY A 183 23.88 -0.28 -2.97
C GLY A 183 23.20 0.89 -3.72
N VAL A 184 22.62 1.86 -3.02
CA VAL A 184 22.01 3.07 -3.60
C VAL A 184 22.74 4.30 -3.06
N GLU A 185 22.92 5.32 -3.90
CA GLU A 185 23.44 6.61 -3.46
C GLU A 185 22.48 7.27 -2.45
N ASP A 186 23.02 7.73 -1.32
CA ASP A 186 22.25 8.41 -0.29
C ASP A 186 21.48 9.61 -0.87
N TYR A 187 20.22 9.73 -0.47
CA TYR A 187 19.35 10.79 -0.96
C TYR A 187 19.02 11.80 0.12
N GLU A 188 19.37 13.06 -0.13
CA GLU A 188 19.00 14.16 0.75
C GLU A 188 17.55 14.61 0.53
N LEU A 189 16.80 14.76 1.61
CA LEU A 189 15.44 15.29 1.59
C LEU A 189 15.16 16.29 2.71
N GLU A 190 14.12 17.10 2.51
CA GLU A 190 13.59 18.02 3.52
C GLU A 190 12.28 17.45 4.10
N VAL A 191 12.27 17.24 5.41
CA VAL A 191 11.07 16.86 6.16
C VAL A 191 10.35 18.11 6.64
N LYS A 192 9.04 18.16 6.40
CA LYS A 192 8.14 19.23 6.85
C LYS A 192 7.16 18.70 7.88
N ALA A 193 6.86 19.54 8.88
CA ALA A 193 5.80 19.26 9.84
C ALA A 193 4.46 19.03 9.10
N ASP A 194 3.66 18.11 9.62
CA ASP A 194 2.32 17.80 9.10
C ASP A 194 2.27 17.36 7.62
N LYS A 195 3.40 16.88 7.09
CA LYS A 195 3.51 16.36 5.73
C LYS A 195 4.19 15.01 5.70
N THR A 196 4.01 14.31 4.60
CA THR A 196 4.81 13.14 4.24
C THR A 196 5.73 13.57 3.10
N THR A 197 7.04 13.41 3.30
CA THR A 197 8.03 13.55 2.24
C THR A 197 8.23 12.17 1.63
N TYR A 198 8.08 12.05 0.31
CA TYR A 198 8.22 10.78 -0.38
C TYR A 198 9.59 10.62 -1.04
N TYR A 199 10.17 9.43 -0.92
CA TYR A 199 11.35 9.05 -1.69
C TYR A 199 11.19 7.63 -2.23
N ASN A 200 10.81 7.56 -3.50
CA ASN A 200 10.55 6.33 -4.24
C ASN A 200 11.79 5.93 -5.06
N VAL A 201 12.35 4.75 -4.79
CA VAL A 201 13.66 4.35 -5.31
C VAL A 201 13.52 3.21 -6.30
N THR A 202 14.25 3.31 -7.41
CA THR A 202 14.50 2.18 -8.32
C THR A 202 15.97 1.82 -8.26
N VAL A 203 16.27 0.65 -7.72
CA VAL A 203 17.61 0.06 -7.65
C VAL A 203 17.92 -0.54 -9.02
N VAL A 204 19.01 -0.10 -9.63
CA VAL A 204 19.48 -0.65 -10.90
C VAL A 204 20.15 -1.99 -10.63
N THR A 205 19.59 -3.07 -11.18
CA THR A 205 20.25 -4.38 -11.08
C THR A 205 21.49 -4.43 -11.95
N GLN A 206 22.63 -4.81 -11.38
CA GLN A 206 23.81 -5.12 -12.18
C GLN A 206 23.58 -6.44 -12.93
N PRO A 207 24.01 -6.55 -14.20
CA PRO A 207 23.74 -7.72 -15.05
C PRO A 207 24.19 -9.07 -14.45
N ASP A 208 25.19 -9.04 -13.57
CA ASP A 208 25.86 -10.24 -13.05
C ASP A 208 25.22 -10.80 -11.76
N ALA A 209 24.14 -10.19 -11.25
CA ALA A 209 23.43 -10.67 -10.05
C ALA A 209 22.35 -11.74 -10.35
N VAL A 210 22.24 -12.19 -11.61
CA VAL A 210 21.28 -13.21 -12.03
C VAL A 210 21.98 -14.57 -12.12
N GLU A 211 22.30 -15.19 -10.99
CA GLU A 211 22.49 -16.64 -10.96
C GLU A 211 21.87 -17.28 -9.69
N CYS A 212 21.25 -18.44 -9.95
CA CYS A 212 20.80 -19.49 -9.03
C CYS A 212 19.43 -19.32 -8.34
N GLU A 213 18.35 -19.66 -9.05
CA GLU A 213 17.24 -20.40 -8.40
C GLU A 213 17.35 -21.88 -8.82
N GLU A 214 17.30 -22.73 -7.80
CA GLU A 214 17.61 -24.17 -7.78
C GLU A 214 16.78 -24.99 -8.77
N GLU A 215 17.42 -26.03 -9.31
CA GLU A 215 16.80 -27.09 -10.10
C GLU A 215 15.71 -27.79 -9.27
N ILE A 216 14.43 -27.52 -9.55
CA ILE A 216 13.33 -28.27 -8.96
C ILE A 216 13.37 -29.68 -9.53
N THR A 217 13.79 -30.65 -8.72
CA THR A 217 13.62 -32.07 -9.03
C THR A 217 12.13 -32.40 -8.99
N VAL A 218 11.54 -32.60 -10.18
CA VAL A 218 10.19 -33.13 -10.31
C VAL A 218 10.23 -34.62 -9.97
N VAL A 219 9.81 -34.97 -8.76
CA VAL A 219 9.52 -36.37 -8.42
C VAL A 219 8.22 -36.74 -9.09
N HIS A 220 8.30 -37.47 -10.21
CA HIS A 220 7.15 -38.15 -10.78
C HIS A 220 6.78 -39.32 -9.87
N SER A 221 5.63 -39.21 -9.18
CA SER A 221 5.01 -40.37 -8.55
C SER A 221 4.39 -41.24 -9.64
N GLU A 222 5.04 -42.35 -9.99
CA GLU A 222 4.43 -43.40 -10.77
C GLU A 222 3.35 -44.09 -9.94
N THR A 223 2.09 -43.91 -10.32
CA THR A 223 0.99 -44.78 -9.91
C THR A 223 1.09 -46.08 -10.70
N THR A 224 1.45 -47.17 -10.03
CA THR A 224 1.22 -48.54 -10.54
C THR A 224 0.01 -49.13 -9.83
N GLU A 225 -1.08 -49.27 -10.57
CA GLU A 225 -2.13 -50.26 -10.28
C GLU A 225 -1.60 -51.68 -10.53
N SER A 226 -2.30 -52.65 -9.93
CA SER A 226 -2.21 -54.11 -10.03
C SER A 226 -1.12 -54.82 -9.20
N ASP A 227 -1.53 -55.37 -8.05
CA ASP A 227 -1.52 -56.83 -7.82
C ASP A 227 -2.13 -57.17 -6.45
N GLU A 228 -3.44 -57.45 -6.42
CA GLU A 228 -4.02 -58.30 -5.37
C GLU A 228 -4.48 -59.59 -6.02
N SER A 229 -3.61 -60.60 -5.98
CA SER A 229 -4.05 -61.98 -6.11
C SER A 229 -3.22 -62.90 -5.20
N ALA A 230 -3.97 -63.77 -4.51
CA ALA A 230 -3.56 -65.03 -3.91
C ALA A 230 -2.64 -65.01 -2.68
N ILE A 231 -3.24 -65.11 -1.48
CA ILE A 231 -2.97 -66.26 -0.60
C ILE A 231 -4.29 -66.76 -0.01
N ALA A 232 -4.81 -67.83 -0.59
CA ALA A 232 -5.71 -68.77 0.08
C ALA A 232 -4.85 -69.92 0.62
N ASN A 233 -4.95 -70.20 1.93
CA ASN A 233 -5.17 -71.54 2.48
C ASN A 233 -4.82 -71.62 3.98
N GLY A 234 -5.74 -72.23 4.73
CA GLY A 234 -5.47 -73.00 5.94
C GLY A 234 -5.66 -72.26 7.26
N GLU A 235 -6.78 -72.49 7.95
CA GLU A 235 -6.88 -73.61 8.89
C GLU A 235 -8.30 -73.74 9.48
N THR A 236 -8.68 -75.00 9.63
CA THR A 236 -9.90 -75.59 10.18
C THR A 236 -9.92 -75.58 11.71
N GLY A 237 -11.10 -75.52 12.34
CA GLY A 237 -11.27 -76.11 13.68
C GLY A 237 -12.43 -75.58 14.51
N GLN A 238 -13.56 -76.29 14.43
CA GLN A 238 -14.67 -76.44 15.40
C GLN A 238 -15.44 -75.22 15.91
#